data_AF-A0A0G2E9B0-F1
#
_entry.id   AF-A0A0G2E9B0-F1
#
_cell.length_a   1.000
_cell.length_b   1.000
_cell.length_c   1.000
_cell.angle_alpha   90.00
_cell.angle_beta   90.00
_cell.angle_gamma   90.00
#
_symmetry.space_group_name_H-M   'P 1'
#
loop_
_entity.id
_entity.type
_entity.pdbx_description
1 polymer ?
#
loop_
_entity_poly.entity_id
_entity_poly.type
_entity_poly.pdbx_seq_one_letter_code
_entity_poly.pdbx_strand_id
1 'polypeptide(L)'
;MKAYNRNSLKSNDLSEAFNWSYEPSVDPDATNKDETSISIWPSDPPGFKKGLLGYYAQLLKLARKMTNIFALALHLPEDSFDQMTREGSRF
;
A
#
# COMPACT_ATOMS: atom_id res chain seq x y z
N MET A 1 -17.99 -14.03 28.57
CA MET A 1 -17.74 -13.53 27.20
C MET A 1 -17.02 -12.20 27.33
N LYS A 2 -15.75 -12.10 26.88
CA LYS A 2 -14.89 -10.93 27.10
C LYS A 2 -15.15 -9.86 26.03
N ALA A 3 -15.28 -8.62 26.49
CA ALA A 3 -15.52 -7.43 25.68
C ALA A 3 -14.28 -7.10 24.82
N TYR A 4 -14.42 -7.15 23.50
CA TYR A 4 -13.43 -6.60 22.57
C TYR A 4 -13.79 -5.14 22.31
N ASN A 5 -13.40 -4.27 23.25
CA ASN A 5 -13.32 -2.85 23.00
C ASN A 5 -11.99 -2.36 23.57
N ARG A 6 -11.09 -1.90 22.70
CA ARG A 6 -9.73 -1.48 23.09
C ARG A 6 -9.73 -0.21 23.96
N ASN A 7 -10.84 0.54 23.93
CA ASN A 7 -11.00 1.87 24.53
C ASN A 7 -12.11 1.92 25.60
N SER A 8 -12.63 0.77 26.07
CA SER A 8 -13.75 0.70 27.03
C SER A 8 -15.01 1.48 26.61
N LEU A 9 -15.21 1.72 25.30
CA LEU A 9 -16.39 2.43 24.81
C LEU A 9 -17.63 1.53 24.92
N LYS A 10 -18.79 2.18 25.06
CA LYS A 10 -20.11 1.55 25.27
C LYS A 10 -20.57 0.65 24.10
N SER A 11 -19.95 0.78 22.94
CA SER A 11 -20.28 0.06 21.70
C SER A 11 -19.03 -0.63 21.13
N ASN A 12 -19.19 -1.69 20.34
CA ASN A 12 -18.05 -2.36 19.69
C ASN A 12 -17.29 -1.38 18.78
N ASP A 13 -15.98 -1.60 18.62
CA ASP A 13 -15.14 -0.84 17.69
C ASP A 13 -15.53 -1.21 16.24
N LEU A 14 -16.61 -0.61 15.73
CA LEU A 14 -17.12 -0.82 14.37
C LEU A 14 -16.35 0.09 13.40
N SER A 15 -15.74 -0.53 12.38
CA SER A 15 -15.06 0.16 11.28
C SER A 15 -15.44 -0.48 9.95
N GLU A 16 -15.65 0.35 8.94
CA GLU A 16 -15.67 -0.08 7.53
C GLU A 16 -14.33 0.26 6.86
N ALA A 17 -13.97 -0.48 5.82
CA ALA A 17 -12.70 -0.29 5.13
C ALA A 17 -12.85 -0.47 3.62
N PHE A 18 -12.08 0.32 2.87
CA PHE A 18 -11.87 0.12 1.45
C PHE A 18 -10.46 -0.41 1.22
N ASN A 19 -10.35 -1.63 0.69
CA ASN A 19 -9.08 -2.24 0.34
C ASN A 19 -8.85 -2.11 -1.16
N TRP A 20 -7.61 -1.81 -1.54
CA TRP A 20 -7.18 -1.79 -2.93
C TRP A 20 -5.90 -2.61 -3.08
N SER A 21 -5.69 -3.13 -4.27
CA SER A 21 -4.49 -3.86 -4.66
C SER A 21 -3.46 -2.92 -5.27
N TYR A 22 -2.23 -3.41 -5.42
CA TYR A 22 -1.20 -2.70 -6.14
C TYR A 22 -1.68 -2.29 -7.55
N GLU A 23 -1.26 -1.12 -7.98
CA GLU A 23 -1.65 -0.48 -9.25
C GLU A 23 -0.35 -0.03 -9.94
N PRO A 24 0.24 -0.86 -10.80
CA PRO A 24 1.53 -0.60 -11.45
C PRO A 24 1.51 0.65 -12.34
N SER A 25 0.34 1.01 -12.86
CA SER A 25 0.17 2.15 -13.78
C SER A 25 0.53 3.51 -13.15
N VAL A 26 0.44 3.63 -11.82
CA VAL A 26 0.75 4.88 -11.09
C VAL A 26 2.11 4.87 -10.41
N ASP A 27 2.82 3.75 -10.48
CA ASP A 27 4.12 3.57 -9.86
C ASP A 27 5.25 3.82 -10.86
N PRO A 28 6.11 4.84 -10.63
CA PRO A 28 7.24 5.12 -11.51
C PRO A 28 8.26 3.99 -11.60
N ASP A 29 8.45 3.24 -10.52
CA ASP A 29 9.51 2.23 -10.38
C ASP A 29 9.00 0.80 -10.62
N ALA A 30 7.75 0.64 -11.07
CA ALA A 30 7.16 -0.66 -11.37
C ALA A 30 7.94 -1.39 -12.48
N THR A 31 8.20 -2.68 -12.28
CA THR A 31 8.85 -3.53 -13.29
C THR A 31 7.96 -3.76 -14.52
N ASN A 32 6.65 -3.88 -14.34
CA ASN A 32 5.66 -4.04 -15.41
C ASN A 32 4.46 -3.12 -15.17
N LYS A 33 4.29 -2.08 -16.00
CA LYS A 33 3.19 -1.11 -15.87
C LYS A 33 1.86 -1.60 -16.47
N ASP A 34 1.91 -2.65 -17.30
CA ASP A 34 0.75 -3.19 -17.98
C ASP A 34 0.03 -4.27 -17.15
N GLU A 35 0.59 -4.64 -15.99
CA GLU A 35 -0.06 -5.55 -15.07
C GLU A 35 -1.38 -4.93 -14.54
N THR A 36 -2.46 -5.71 -14.67
CA THR A 36 -3.82 -5.23 -14.38
C THR A 36 -4.12 -5.39 -12.89
N SER A 37 -4.49 -4.28 -12.24
CA SER A 37 -4.97 -4.32 -10.85
C SER A 37 -6.34 -5.01 -10.76
N ILE A 38 -6.53 -5.86 -9.75
CA ILE A 38 -7.82 -6.50 -9.43
C ILE A 38 -8.76 -5.60 -8.59
N SER A 39 -8.36 -4.35 -8.34
CA SER A 39 -9.09 -3.41 -7.47
C SER A 39 -10.47 -3.06 -8.05
N ILE A 40 -11.51 -3.17 -7.21
CA ILE A 40 -12.87 -2.74 -7.55
C ILE A 40 -13.05 -1.30 -7.10
N TRP A 41 -13.22 -0.39 -8.07
CA TRP A 41 -13.31 1.04 -7.80
C TRP A 41 -14.76 1.51 -7.70
N PRO A 42 -15.11 2.33 -6.71
CA PRO A 42 -16.44 2.92 -6.62
C PRO A 42 -16.61 4.02 -7.67
N SER A 43 -17.85 4.19 -8.14
CA SER A 43 -18.22 5.28 -9.05
C SER A 43 -18.39 6.62 -8.34
N ASP A 44 -18.66 6.59 -7.03
CA ASP A 44 -18.93 7.75 -6.17
C ASP A 44 -18.11 7.61 -4.86
N PRO A 45 -17.45 8.67 -4.35
CA PRO A 45 -17.38 10.02 -4.91
C PRO A 45 -16.53 10.13 -6.18
N PRO A 46 -16.84 11.08 -7.09
CA PRO A 46 -16.03 11.30 -8.29
C PRO A 46 -14.60 11.67 -7.89
N GLY A 47 -13.63 11.05 -8.58
CA GLY A 47 -12.21 11.30 -8.32
C GLY A 47 -11.62 10.48 -7.17
N PHE A 48 -12.39 9.63 -6.49
CA PHE A 48 -11.89 8.75 -5.42
C PHE A 48 -10.66 7.96 -5.85
N LYS A 49 -10.74 7.24 -6.98
CA LYS A 49 -9.62 6.48 -7.55
C LYS A 49 -8.39 7.36 -7.78
N LYS A 50 -8.57 8.51 -8.43
CA LYS A 50 -7.45 9.41 -8.77
C LYS A 50 -6.77 9.97 -7.53
N GLY A 51 -7.55 10.39 -6.53
CA GLY A 51 -7.03 10.92 -5.27
C GLY A 51 -6.27 9.85 -4.48
N LEU A 52 -6.87 8.67 -4.31
CA LEU A 52 -6.26 7.56 -3.58
C LEU A 52 -4.97 7.09 -4.24
N LEU A 53 -4.97 6.91 -5.57
CA LEU A 53 -3.78 6.48 -6.30
C LEU A 53 -2.67 7.54 -6.31
N GLY A 54 -3.03 8.83 -6.33
CA GLY A 54 -2.05 9.92 -6.19
C GLY A 54 -1.33 9.90 -4.83
N TYR A 55 -2.08 9.65 -3.74
CA TYR A 55 -1.50 9.43 -2.42
C TYR A 55 -0.66 8.15 -2.38
N TYR A 56 -1.19 7.05 -2.92
CA TYR A 56 -0.54 5.75 -2.93
C TYR A 56 0.83 5.78 -3.63
N ALA A 57 0.95 6.49 -4.76
CA ALA A 57 2.23 6.66 -5.46
C ALA A 57 3.31 7.34 -4.60
N GLN A 58 2.94 8.31 -3.76
CA GLN A 58 3.89 8.93 -2.82
C GLN A 58 4.23 7.99 -1.66
N LEU A 59 3.26 7.22 -1.18
CA LEU A 59 3.47 6.23 -0.13
C LEU A 59 4.44 5.12 -0.58
N LEU A 60 4.35 4.65 -1.82
CA LEU A 60 5.29 3.68 -2.39
C LEU A 60 6.73 4.19 -2.41
N LYS A 61 6.94 5.45 -2.81
CA LYS A 61 8.27 6.09 -2.78
C LYS A 61 8.84 6.16 -1.36
N LEU A 62 7.99 6.53 -0.39
CA LEU A 62 8.39 6.56 1.01
C LEU A 62 8.74 5.16 1.52
N ALA A 63 7.91 4.17 1.23
CA ALA A 63 8.14 2.78 1.64
C ALA A 63 9.47 2.24 1.12
N ARG A 64 9.78 2.43 -0.17
CA ARG A 64 11.07 2.03 -0.75
C ARG A 64 12.26 2.68 -0.07
N LYS A 65 12.17 3.99 0.18
CA LYS A 65 13.22 4.71 0.92
C LYS A 65 13.42 4.14 2.33
N MET A 66 12.34 3.79 3.03
CA MET A 66 12.45 3.14 4.34
C MET A 66 13.09 1.76 4.25
N THR A 67 12.74 0.96 3.25
CA THR A 67 13.37 -0.34 3.00
C THR A 67 14.88 -0.21 2.76
N ASN A 68 15.29 0.80 2.00
CA ASN A 68 16.71 1.09 1.75
C ASN A 68 17.45 1.47 3.04
N ILE A 69 16.81 2.26 3.91
CA ILE A 69 17.35 2.57 5.25
C ILE A 69 17.52 1.30 6.08
N PHE A 70 16.57 0.35 6.01
CA PHE A 70 16.71 -0.95 6.69
C PHE A 70 17.85 -1.79 6.13
N ALA A 71 18.09 -1.80 4.81
CA ALA A 71 19.23 -2.49 4.22
C ALA A 71 20.56 -1.96 4.79
N LEU A 72 20.70 -0.63 4.87
CA LEU A 72 21.87 0.00 5.45
C LEU A 72 22.04 -0.34 6.95
N ALA A 73 20.96 -0.36 7.72
CA ALA A 73 20.98 -0.75 9.13
C ALA A 73 21.42 -2.21 9.35
N LEU A 74 21.18 -3.07 8.36
CA LEU A 74 21.61 -4.46 8.34
C LEU A 74 23.03 -4.66 7.78
N HIS A 75 23.76 -3.57 7.50
CA HIS A 75 25.07 -3.59 6.84
C HIS A 75 25.05 -4.27 5.46
N LEU A 76 23.94 -4.16 4.74
CA LEU A 76 23.79 -4.62 3.36
C LEU A 76 23.94 -3.43 2.38
N PRO A 77 24.18 -3.70 1.08
CA PRO A 77 24.00 -2.69 0.03
C PRO A 77 22.60 -2.06 0.09
N GLU A 78 22.51 -0.75 -0.12
CA GLU A 78 21.26 0.03 0.01
C GLU A 78 20.10 -0.52 -0.87
N ASP A 79 20.44 -1.10 -2.02
CA ASP A 79 19.55 -1.61 -3.05
C ASP A 79 19.18 -3.09 -2.88
N SER A 80 19.60 -3.73 -1.79
CA SER A 80 19.43 -5.19 -1.57
C SER A 80 18.00 -5.70 -1.67
N PHE A 81 17.00 -4.83 -1.45
CA PHE A 81 15.58 -5.17 -1.49
C PHE A 81 14.81 -4.50 -2.64
N ASP A 82 15.50 -3.78 -3.54
CA ASP A 82 14.86 -3.03 -4.63
C ASP A 82 14.03 -3.94 -5.54
N GLN A 83 14.56 -5.13 -5.86
CA GLN A 83 13.85 -6.08 -6.72
C GLN A 83 12.52 -6.51 -6.09
N MET A 84 12.52 -6.89 -4.81
CA MET A 84 11.30 -7.36 -4.13
C MET A 84 10.25 -6.26 -3.95
N THR A 85 10.66 -4.99 -3.92
CA THR A 85 9.74 -3.85 -3.70
C THR A 85 9.20 -3.21 -4.99
N ARG A 86 9.73 -3.60 -6.16
CA ARG A 86 9.29 -3.11 -7.49
C ARG A 86 8.38 -4.10 -8.22
N GLU A 87 8.39 -5.36 -7.81
CA GLU A 87 7.53 -6.40 -8.38
C GLU A 87 6.11 -6.35 -7.80
N GLY A 88 5.10 -6.52 -8.66
CA GLY A 88 3.72 -6.71 -8.24
C GLY A 88 3.55 -8.03 -7.47
N SER A 89 2.62 -8.04 -6.51
CA SER A 89 2.39 -9.19 -5.63
C SER A 89 1.89 -10.38 -6.46
N ARG A 90 2.75 -11.41 -6.66
CA ARG A 90 2.47 -12.62 -7.45
C ARG A 90 1.66 -13.68 -6.66
N PHE A 91 0.54 -13.31 -6.05
CA PHE A 91 -0.32 -14.26 -5.33
C PHE A 91 -1.71 -14.34 -5.95
#